data_AF-A0A3B9NTT0-F1
#
_entry.id   AF-A0A3B9NTT0-F1
#
_cell.length_a   1.000
_cell.length_b   1.000
_cell.length_c   1.000
_cell.angle_alpha   90.00
_cell.angle_beta   90.00
_cell.angle_gamma   90.00
#
_symmetry.space_group_name_H-M   'P 1'
#
loop_
_entity.id
_entity.type
_entity.pdbx_description
1 polymer ?
#
loop_
_entity_poly.entity_id
_entity_poly.type
_entity_poly.pdbx_seq_one_letter_code
_entity_poly.pdbx_strand_id
1 'polypeptide(L)' 'EGDRLISIKINNLPVIDTKEYTLATGSFTATGGEGYHLLTPHVVRTSESLVSEVLVAYFESKGEVVAPSLGRQTLR' A
#
# COMPACT_ATOMS: atom_id res chain seq x y z
N GLU A 1 -4.56 13.50 18.36
CA GLU A 1 -4.61 12.40 17.36
C GLU A 1 -4.31 13.03 16.01
N GLY A 2 -3.63 12.34 15.09
CA GLY A 2 -3.16 12.94 13.81
C GLY A 2 -1.65 13.17 13.70
N ASP A 3 -0.96 13.49 14.80
CA ASP A 3 0.47 13.85 14.79
C ASP A 3 1.41 12.73 15.26
N ARG A 4 1.04 11.46 15.05
CA ARG A 4 1.85 10.31 15.48
C ARG A 4 2.92 9.91 14.46
N LEU A 5 2.79 10.34 13.21
CA LEU A 5 3.74 10.05 12.14
C LEU A 5 5.02 10.86 12.34
N ILE A 6 6.17 10.19 12.46
CA ILE A 6 7.47 10.85 12.66
C ILE A 6 8.13 11.15 11.31
N SER A 7 8.13 10.18 10.41
CA SER A 7 8.62 10.32 9.04
C SER A 7 8.07 9.20 8.18
N ILE A 8 7.92 9.46 6.88
CA ILE A 8 7.60 8.45 5.88
C ILE A 8 8.57 8.60 4.71
N LYS A 9 9.03 7.46 4.18
CA LYS A 9 9.93 7.39 3.05
C LYS A 9 9.42 6.39 2.01
N ILE A 10 9.64 6.68 0.74
CA ILE A 10 9.43 5.77 -0.38
C ILE A 10 10.78 5.66 -1.10
N ASN A 11 11.30 4.44 -1.25
CA ASN A 11 12.63 4.18 -1.82
C ASN A 11 13.74 5.01 -1.14
N ASN A 12 13.72 5.07 0.20
CA ASN A 12 14.64 5.86 1.04
C ASN A 12 14.60 7.39 0.85
N LEU A 13 13.69 7.91 0.03
CA LEU A 13 13.46 9.34 -0.14
C LEU A 13 12.26 9.79 0.71
N PRO A 14 12.33 10.96 1.37
CA PRO A 14 11.18 11.54 2.06
C PRO A 14 9.99 11.69 1.12
N VAL A 15 8.78 11.44 1.63
CA VAL A 15 7.56 11.82 0.90
C VAL A 15 7.52 13.34 0.79
N ILE A 16 7.15 13.80 -0.40
CA ILE A 16 6.93 15.20 -0.74
C ILE A 16 5.42 15.43 -0.81
N ASP A 17 4.89 16.34 0.01
CA ASP A 17 3.44 16.57 0.17
C ASP A 17 2.74 17.00 -1.13
N THR A 18 3.42 17.75 -1.98
CA THR A 18 2.87 18.27 -3.24
C THR A 18 2.99 17.30 -4.41
N LYS A 19 3.53 16.10 -4.18
CA LYS A 19 3.74 15.10 -5.23
C LYS A 19 2.61 14.07 -5.20
N GLU A 20 2.15 13.68 -6.39
CA GLU A 20 1.20 12.58 -6.53
C GLU A 20 1.91 11.21 -6.44
N TYR A 21 1.25 10.27 -5.76
CA TYR A 21 1.71 8.89 -5.62
C TYR A 21 0.57 7.93 -5.98
N THR A 22 0.94 6.75 -6.47
CA THR A 22 -0.01 5.67 -6.70
C THR A 22 0.10 4.65 -5.58
N LEU A 23 -1.05 4.26 -5.02
CA LEU A 23 -1.18 3.24 -3.98
C LEU A 23 -2.01 2.08 -4.53
N ALA A 24 -1.49 0.86 -4.41
CA ALA A 24 -2.28 -0.36 -4.59
C ALA A 24 -2.86 -0.79 -3.24
N THR A 25 -4.17 -0.99 -3.16
CA THR A 25 -4.85 -1.46 -1.93
C THR A 25 -6.08 -2.29 -2.28
N GLY A 26 -6.64 -3.00 -1.30
CA GLY A 26 -7.86 -3.77 -1.48
C GLY A 26 -9.10 -2.88 -1.66
N SER A 27 -10.13 -3.39 -2.34
CA SER A 27 -11.36 -2.66 -2.63
C SER A 27 -12.04 -2.11 -1.37
N PHE A 28 -12.05 -2.89 -0.27
CA PHE A 28 -12.61 -2.45 1.02
C PHE A 28 -11.97 -1.16 1.54
N THR A 29 -10.63 -1.08 1.54
CA THR A 29 -9.90 0.11 2.00
C THR A 29 -10.05 1.26 0.99
N ALA A 30 -10.01 0.97 -0.31
CA ALA A 30 -10.16 1.98 -1.37
C ALA A 30 -11.52 2.68 -1.32
N THR A 31 -12.57 2.01 -0.86
CA THR A 31 -13.92 2.58 -0.71
C THR A 31 -14.19 3.19 0.67
N GLY A 32 -13.17 3.28 1.53
CA GLY A 32 -13.25 3.96 2.83
C GLY A 32 -13.50 3.04 4.03
N GLY A 33 -13.37 1.73 3.87
CA GLY A 33 -13.31 0.79 4.99
C GLY A 33 -12.25 1.21 6.02
N GLU A 34 -12.45 0.87 7.30
CA GLU A 34 -11.58 1.23 8.43
C GLU A 34 -11.33 2.74 8.61
N GLY A 35 -12.19 3.60 8.05
CA GLY A 35 -12.08 5.05 8.17
C GLY A 35 -11.18 5.72 7.12
N TYR A 36 -10.72 4.99 6.10
CA TYR A 36 -9.89 5.52 5.01
C TYR A 36 -10.70 6.32 3.95
N HIS A 37 -11.68 7.12 4.38
CA HIS A 37 -12.59 7.87 3.49
C HIS A 37 -11.87 8.84 2.54
N LEU A 38 -10.64 9.25 2.88
CA LEU A 38 -9.79 10.08 2.02
C LEU A 38 -9.40 9.39 0.70
N LEU A 39 -9.46 8.06 0.61
CA LEU A 39 -9.07 7.32 -0.59
C LEU A 39 -10.19 7.23 -1.64
N THR A 40 -11.45 7.29 -1.22
CA THR A 40 -12.63 7.10 -2.08
C THR A 40 -12.64 7.97 -3.35
N PRO A 41 -12.31 9.29 -3.32
CA PRO A 41 -12.31 10.12 -4.53
C PRO A 41 -11.08 9.92 -5.44
N HIS A 42 -10.10 9.10 -5.04
CA HIS A 42 -8.80 8.98 -5.73
C HIS A 42 -8.57 7.61 -6.38
N VAL A 43 -9.63 6.84 -6.62
CA VAL A 43 -9.54 5.56 -7.33
C VAL A 43 -9.32 5.81 -8.82
N VAL A 44 -8.11 5.55 -9.30
CA VAL A 44 -7.73 5.74 -10.72
C VAL A 44 -7.79 4.45 -11.55
N ARG A 45 -7.76 3.27 -10.90
CA ARG A 45 -7.84 1.96 -11.55
C ARG A 45 -8.35 0.91 -10.57
N THR A 46 -9.15 -0.04 -11.05
CA THR A 46 -9.61 -1.21 -10.30
C THR A 46 -9.14 -2.51 -10.95
N SER A 47 -9.18 -3.60 -10.19
CA SER A 47 -8.96 -4.97 -10.64
C SER A 47 -10.03 -5.84 -9.98
N GLU A 48 -10.59 -6.77 -10.76
CA GLU A 48 -11.58 -7.75 -10.26
C GLU A 48 -10.92 -8.99 -9.64
N SER A 49 -9.59 -9.08 -9.67
CA SER A 49 -8.86 -10.22 -9.13
C SER A 49 -8.93 -10.25 -7.61
N LEU A 50 -9.10 -11.45 -7.06
CA LEU A 50 -9.01 -11.64 -5.62
C LEU A 50 -7.57 -11.45 -5.16
N VAL A 51 -7.37 -10.93 -3.95
CA VAL A 51 -6.02 -10.80 -3.35
C VAL A 51 -5.29 -12.14 -3.34
N SER A 52 -6.01 -13.24 -3.05
CA SER A 52 -5.46 -14.59 -3.08
C SER A 52 -4.98 -15.01 -4.47
N GLU A 53 -5.74 -14.70 -5.53
CA GLU A 53 -5.35 -15.01 -6.92
C GLU A 53 -4.11 -14.22 -7.33
N VAL A 54 -4.05 -12.94 -6.97
CA VAL A 54 -2.88 -12.09 -7.24
C VAL A 54 -1.63 -12.64 -6.55
N LEU A 55 -1.76 -13.12 -5.31
CA LEU A 55 -0.65 -13.75 -4.58
C LEU A 55 -0.22 -15.07 -5.21
N VAL A 56 -1.16 -15.96 -5.58
CA VAL A 56 -0.85 -17.22 -6.26
C VAL A 56 -0.10 -16.96 -7.56
N ALA A 57 -0.63 -16.07 -8.42
CA ALA A 57 0.01 -15.71 -9.68
C ALA A 57 1.42 -15.11 -9.47
N TYR A 58 1.60 -14.31 -8.41
CA TYR A 58 2.92 -13.79 -8.06
C TYR A 58 3.90 -14.93 -7.71
N PHE A 59 3.51 -15.87 -6.85
CA PHE A 59 4.36 -17.00 -6.47
C PHE A 59 4.69 -17.90 -7.66
N GLU A 60 3.71 -18.23 -8.50
CA GLU A 60 3.91 -19.01 -9.73
C GLU A 60 4.89 -18.31 -10.68
N SER A 61 4.78 -16.98 -10.85
CA SER A 61 5.66 -16.22 -11.73
C SER A 61 7.11 -16.09 -11.24
N LYS A 62 7.32 -16.14 -9.92
CA LYS A 62 8.64 -15.95 -9.30
C LYS A 62 9.36 -17.26 -9.01
N GLY A 63 8.62 -18.34 -8.76
CA GLY A 63 9.15 -19.63 -8.33
C GLY A 63 9.67 -19.56 -6.88
N GLU A 64 10.80 -18.89 -6.68
CA GLU A 64 11.35 -18.63 -5.35
C GLU A 64 11.09 -17.16 -4.95
N VAL A 65 10.52 -16.98 -3.75
CA VAL A 65 10.25 -15.65 -3.20
C VAL A 65 11.01 -15.47 -1.90
N VAL A 66 11.89 -14.48 -1.89
CA VAL A 66 12.56 -14.02 -0.66
C VAL A 66 11.70 -12.93 -0.03
N ALA A 67 11.27 -13.15 1.20
CA ALA A 67 10.57 -12.13 1.96
C ALA A 67 11.52 -10.94 2.19
N PRO A 68 11.03 -9.69 2.05
CA PRO A 68 11.83 -8.52 2.35
C PRO A 68 12.20 -8.48 3.84
N SER A 69 13.24 -7.72 4.19
CA SER A 69 13.59 -7.47 5.59
C SER A 69 12.40 -6.93 6.37
N LEU A 70 12.19 -7.47 7.57
CA LEU A 70 11.24 -6.92 8.55
C LEU A 70 11.67 -5.50 8.96
N GLY A 71 10.74 -4.72 9.53
CA GLY A 71 11.02 -3.35 10.00
C GLY A 71 10.67 -2.23 9.01
N ARG A 72 9.72 -2.47 8.08
CA ARG A 72 9.17 -1.41 7.21
C ARG A 72 8.37 -0.34 7.98
N GLN A 73 7.98 -0.66 9.21
CA GLN A 73 7.42 0.27 10.20
C GLN A 73 8.18 0.06 11.50
N THR A 74 8.69 1.15 12.07
CA THR A 74 9.47 1.13 13.31
C THR A 74 8.84 2.08 14.32
N LEU A 75 8.63 1.59 15.54
CA LEU A 75 8.53 2.45 16.70
C LEU A 75 9.94 2.96 16.95
N ARG A 76 10.10 4.28 17.15
CA ARG A 76 11.39 4.96 17.33
C ARG A 76 12.52 4.12 17.88
#